data_AF-A0A7C6P3K2-F1
#
_entry.id   AF-A0A7C6P3K2-F1
#
_cell.length_a   1.000
_cell.length_b   1.000
_cell.length_c   1.000
_cell.angle_alpha   90.00
_cell.angle_beta   90.00
_cell.angle_gamma   90.00
#
_symmetry.space_group_name_H-M   'P 1'
#
loop_
_entity.id
_entity.type
_entity.pdbx_description
1 polymer ?
#
loop_
_entity_poly.entity_id
_entity_poly.type
_entity_poly.pdbx_seq_one_letter_code
_entity_poly.pdbx_strand_id
1 'polypeptide(L)'
;MSYTVLIYFSLLVVGAIISQKGLISDKFADKLGSIQNFFLLFLLFTMGVRIGLDKKVLSSFFQIGAKATVLAVFSIIFSIIFVRLVRNIVIRDKEESHES
;
A
#
# COMPACT_ATOMS: atom_id res chain seq x y z
N MET A 1 -8.07 4.52 -22.02
CA MET A 1 -7.40 4.83 -20.73
C MET A 1 -8.39 4.96 -19.57
N SER A 2 -9.63 5.42 -19.79
CA SER A 2 -10.61 5.70 -18.72
C SER A 2 -11.21 4.46 -18.03
N TYR A 3 -11.41 3.35 -18.76
CA TYR A 3 -12.11 2.18 -18.22
C TYR A 3 -11.23 1.21 -17.42
N THR A 4 -9.91 1.29 -17.56
CA THR A 4 -8.96 0.37 -16.90
C THR A 4 -9.04 0.48 -15.37
N VAL A 5 -9.15 1.69 -14.84
CA VAL A 5 -9.31 1.92 -13.40
C VAL A 5 -10.65 1.38 -12.89
N LEU A 6 -11.72 1.60 -13.65
CA LEU A 6 -13.06 1.06 -13.34
C LEU A 6 -13.06 -0.47 -13.29
N ILE A 7 -12.33 -1.13 -14.20
CA ILE A 7 -12.19 -2.59 -14.22
C ILE A 7 -11.42 -3.07 -12.98
N TYR A 8 -10.26 -2.47 -12.66
CA TYR A 8 -9.51 -2.86 -11.47
C TYR A 8 -10.29 -2.66 -10.17
N PHE A 9 -11.04 -1.55 -10.08
CA PHE A 9 -11.89 -1.28 -8.93
C PHE A 9 -13.03 -2.30 -8.81
N SER A 10 -13.69 -2.62 -9.93
CA SER A 10 -14.72 -3.66 -9.98
C SER A 10 -14.16 -5.02 -9.56
N LEU A 11 -12.93 -5.36 -9.99
CA LEU A 11 -12.27 -6.61 -9.65
C LEU A 11 -11.96 -6.70 -8.14
N LEU A 12 -11.56 -5.59 -7.49
CA LEU A 12 -11.43 -5.54 -6.04
C LEU A 12 -12.77 -5.73 -5.32
N VAL A 13 -13.83 -5.06 -5.78
CA VAL A 13 -15.17 -5.20 -5.19
C VAL A 13 -15.68 -6.64 -5.29
N VAL A 14 -15.51 -7.26 -6.47
CA VAL A 14 -15.86 -8.68 -6.68
C VAL A 14 -15.04 -9.58 -5.76
N GLY A 15 -13.73 -9.35 -5.65
CA GLY A 15 -12.86 -10.10 -4.74
C GLY A 15 -13.29 -10.00 -3.27
N ALA A 16 -13.66 -8.79 -2.81
CA ALA A 16 -14.15 -8.56 -1.46
C ALA A 16 -15.48 -9.27 -1.18
N ILE A 17 -16.43 -9.22 -2.13
CA ILE A 17 -17.72 -9.92 -2.02
C ILE A 17 -17.50 -11.44 -1.96
N ILE A 18 -16.63 -12.00 -2.80
CA ILE A 18 -16.29 -13.42 -2.81
C ILE A 18 -15.63 -13.82 -1.48
N SER A 19 -14.74 -12.99 -0.95
CA SER A 19 -14.09 -13.21 0.35
C SER A 19 -15.10 -13.22 1.51
N GLN A 20 -16.11 -12.36 1.50
CA GLN A 20 -17.14 -12.31 2.55
C GLN A 20 -18.16 -13.46 2.46
N LYS A 21 -18.42 -13.99 1.26
CA LYS A 21 -19.44 -15.03 1.05
C LYS A 21 -19.03 -16.42 1.58
N GLY A 22 -17.88 -16.53 2.25
CA GLY A 22 -17.40 -17.79 2.85
C GLY A 22 -17.08 -18.90 1.83
N LEU A 23 -17.03 -18.57 0.54
CA LEU A 23 -16.72 -19.50 -0.55
C LEU A 23 -15.25 -19.97 -0.51
N ILE A 24 -14.40 -19.20 0.17
CA ILE A 24 -13.01 -19.54 0.41
C ILE A 24 -12.98 -20.33 1.72
N SER A 25 -12.79 -21.66 1.62
CA SER A 25 -12.59 -22.49 2.80
C SER A 25 -11.41 -21.96 3.63
N ASP A 26 -11.51 -22.00 4.96
CA ASP A 26 -10.49 -21.48 5.89
C ASP A 26 -9.06 -21.96 5.54
N LYS A 27 -8.93 -23.19 5.04
CA LYS A 27 -7.65 -23.76 4.59
C LYS A 27 -7.01 -22.99 3.43
N PHE A 28 -7.82 -22.42 2.54
CA PHE A 28 -7.36 -21.58 1.45
C PHE A 28 -7.06 -20.16 1.92
N ALA A 29 -7.86 -19.61 2.84
CA ALA A 29 -7.62 -18.29 3.43
C ALA A 29 -6.27 -18.26 4.17
N ASP A 30 -5.96 -19.28 4.97
CA ASP A 30 -4.68 -19.40 5.69
C ASP A 30 -3.48 -19.54 4.75
N LYS A 31 -3.65 -20.25 3.63
CA LYS A 31 -2.59 -20.41 2.63
C LYS A 31 -2.45 -19.20 1.71
N LEU A 32 -3.50 -18.36 1.60
CA LEU A 32 -3.53 -17.22 0.69
C LEU A 32 -2.44 -16.19 1.02
N GLY A 33 -2.17 -15.94 2.29
CA GLY A 33 -1.08 -15.06 2.71
C GLY A 33 0.30 -15.59 2.32
N SER A 34 0.53 -16.90 2.50
CA SER A 34 1.80 -17.54 2.15
C SER A 34 2.04 -17.56 0.64
N ILE A 35 1.02 -17.93 -0.15
CA ILE A 35 1.12 -17.92 -1.62
C ILE A 35 1.25 -16.49 -2.16
N GLN A 36 0.56 -15.50 -1.57
CA GLN A 36 0.70 -14.09 -1.93
C GLN A 36 2.13 -13.61 -1.69
N ASN A 37 2.73 -13.96 -0.55
CA ASN A 37 4.11 -13.60 -0.25
C ASN A 37 5.09 -14.22 -1.26
N PHE A 38 4.87 -15.48 -1.66
CA PHE A 38 5.66 -16.12 -2.71
C PHE A 38 5.57 -15.36 -4.03
N PHE A 39 4.36 -14.99 -4.48
CA PHE A 39 4.17 -14.20 -5.70
C PHE A 39 4.74 -12.78 -5.58
N LEU A 40 4.63 -12.14 -4.41
CA LEU A 40 5.22 -10.82 -4.15
C LEU A 40 6.74 -10.85 -4.29
N LEU A 41 7.39 -11.85 -3.69
CA LEU A 41 8.83 -12.05 -3.82
C LEU A 41 9.23 -12.32 -5.28
N PHE A 42 8.47 -13.15 -5.99
CA PHE A 42 8.70 -13.43 -7.41
C PHE A 42 8.57 -12.17 -8.28
N LEU A 43 7.57 -11.33 -8.01
CA LEU A 43 7.35 -10.07 -8.72
C LEU A 43 8.45 -9.05 -8.41
N LEU A 44 8.83 -8.93 -7.13
CA LEU A 44 9.93 -8.08 -6.68
C LEU A 44 11.25 -8.50 -7.32
N PHE A 45 11.50 -9.81 -7.41
CA PHE A 45 12.65 -10.38 -8.10
C PHE A 45 12.65 -9.97 -9.58
N THR A 46 11.52 -10.15 -10.27
CA THR A 46 11.40 -9.80 -11.69
C THR A 46 11.61 -8.30 -11.92
N MET A 47 11.08 -7.46 -11.05
CA MET A 47 11.31 -6.00 -11.09
C MET A 47 12.77 -5.66 -10.84
N GLY A 48 13.43 -6.31 -9.88
CA GLY A 48 14.85 -6.14 -9.60
C GLY A 48 15.74 -6.50 -10.80
N VAL A 49 15.48 -7.64 -11.44
CA VAL A 49 16.18 -8.06 -12.66
C VAL A 49 15.97 -7.05 -13.79
N ARG A 50 14.73 -6.60 -14.01
CA ARG A 50 14.40 -5.62 -15.04
C ARG A 50 15.13 -4.29 -14.84
N ILE A 51 15.19 -3.80 -13.60
CA ILE A 51 15.90 -2.58 -13.23
C ILE A 51 17.42 -2.75 -13.40
N GLY A 52 17.98 -3.89 -13.00
CA GLY A 52 19.41 -4.16 -13.09
C GLY A 52 19.93 -4.27 -14.54
N LEU A 53 19.10 -4.75 -15.46
CA LEU A 53 19.43 -4.82 -16.89
C LEU A 53 19.26 -3.47 -17.62
N ASP A 54 18.54 -2.52 -17.03
CA ASP A 54 18.32 -1.19 -17.61
C ASP A 54 19.49 -0.25 -17.29
N LYS A 55 20.38 -0.06 -18.27
CA LYS A 55 21.56 0.83 -18.15
C LYS A 55 21.20 2.28 -17.83
N LYS A 56 20.01 2.76 -18.23
CA LYS A 56 19.56 4.14 -17.97
C LYS A 56 19.13 4.29 -16.51
N VAL A 57 18.44 3.29 -15.98
CA VAL A 57 18.08 3.25 -14.55
C VAL A 57 19.32 3.07 -13.70
N LEU A 58 20.27 2.22 -14.11
CA LEU A 58 21.53 2.00 -13.40
C LEU A 58 22.39 3.27 -13.35
N SER A 59 22.54 4.00 -14.46
CA SER A 59 23.28 5.27 -14.49
C SER A 59 22.58 6.38 -13.70
N SER A 60 21.25 6.35 -13.65
CA SER A 60 20.43 7.31 -12.90
C SER A 60 20.10 6.84 -11.48
N PHE A 61 20.66 5.70 -11.03
CA PHE A 61 20.26 5.05 -9.79
C PHE A 61 20.46 5.96 -8.59
N PHE A 62 21.59 6.68 -8.53
CA PHE A 62 21.85 7.68 -7.49
C PHE A 62 20.83 8.81 -7.51
N GLN A 63 20.47 9.32 -8.70
CA GLN A 63 19.49 10.40 -8.82
C GLN A 63 18.08 9.94 -8.42
N ILE A 64 17.68 8.73 -8.80
CA ILE A 64 16.40 8.12 -8.42
C ILE A 64 16.38 7.85 -6.92
N GLY A 65 17.46 7.30 -6.37
CA GLY A 65 17.62 7.04 -4.94
C GLY A 65 17.53 8.32 -4.12
N ALA A 66 18.26 9.38 -4.50
CA ALA A 66 18.20 10.67 -3.82
C ALA A 66 16.78 11.27 -3.83
N LYS A 67 16.11 11.24 -5.00
CA LYS A 67 14.70 11.67 -5.12
C LYS A 67 13.79 10.85 -4.20
N ALA A 68 13.94 9.53 -4.20
CA ALA A 68 13.17 8.62 -3.36
C ALA A 68 13.41 8.88 -1.87
N THR A 69 14.65 9.12 -1.44
CA THR A 69 14.98 9.46 -0.06
C THR A 69 14.31 10.76 0.38
N VAL A 70 14.39 11.82 -0.43
CA VAL A 70 13.73 13.10 -0.11
C VAL A 70 12.22 12.90 0.01
N LEU A 71 11.60 12.22 -0.96
CA LEU A 71 10.16 11.93 -0.91
C LEU A 71 9.79 11.07 0.29
N ALA A 72 10.58 10.06 0.64
CA ALA A 72 10.33 9.19 1.78
C ALA A 72 10.41 9.97 3.10
N VAL A 73 11.47 10.77 3.30
CA VAL A 73 11.64 11.58 4.51
C VAL A 73 10.49 12.58 4.66
N PHE A 74 10.16 13.32 3.61
CA PHE A 74 9.03 14.25 3.64
C PHE A 74 7.70 13.54 3.89
N SER A 75 7.45 12.40 3.23
CA SER A 75 6.24 11.61 3.42
C SER A 75 6.08 11.10 4.85
N ILE A 76 7.16 10.61 5.46
CA ILE A 76 7.16 10.13 6.86
C ILE A 76 6.90 11.29 7.81
N ILE A 77 7.63 12.42 7.66
CA ILE A 77 7.45 13.60 8.51
C ILE A 77 6.01 14.14 8.39
N PHE A 78 5.53 14.30 7.16
CA PHE A 78 4.18 14.81 6.90
C PHE A 78 3.11 13.86 7.46
N SER A 79 3.27 12.55 7.28
CA SER A 79 2.37 11.54 7.85
C SER A 79 2.29 11.63 9.37
N ILE A 80 3.43 11.74 10.07
CA ILE A 80 3.46 11.87 11.54
C ILE A 80 2.79 13.17 12.00
N ILE A 81 3.09 14.30 11.35
CA ILE A 81 2.48 15.60 11.67
C ILE A 81 0.96 15.55 11.45
N PHE A 82 0.53 15.02 10.32
CA PHE A 82 -0.88 14.93 9.95
C PHE A 82 -1.65 14.03 10.91
N VAL A 83 -1.13 12.85 11.24
CA VAL A 83 -1.74 11.94 12.22
C VAL A 83 -1.87 12.62 13.59
N ARG A 84 -0.87 13.41 14.03
CA ARG A 84 -0.94 14.15 15.30
C ARG A 84 -1.98 15.27 15.26
N LEU A 85 -2.08 16.01 14.16
CA LEU A 85 -3.05 17.09 13.99
C LEU A 85 -4.48 16.53 13.98
N VAL A 86 -4.73 15.50 13.15
CA VAL A 86 -6.04 14.82 13.07
C VAL A 86 -6.39 14.18 14.41
N ARG A 87 -5.43 13.53 15.09
CA ARG A 87 -5.63 13.00 16.44
C ARG A 87 -6.10 14.09 17.40
N ASN A 88 -5.49 15.27 17.36
CA ASN A 88 -5.87 16.36 18.26
C ASN A 88 -7.28 16.89 17.96
N ILE A 89 -7.73 16.88 16.71
CA ILE A 89 -9.11 17.27 16.34
C ILE A 89 -10.12 16.19 16.75
N VAL A 90 -9.82 14.91 16.48
CA VAL A 90 -10.75 13.79 16.73
C VAL A 90 -10.83 13.41 18.22
N ILE A 91 -9.75 13.57 18.99
CA ILE A 91 -9.73 13.21 20.43
C ILE A 91 -10.20 14.37 21.33
N ARG A 92 -10.01 15.64 20.94
CA ARG A 92 -10.52 16.79 21.73
C ARG A 92 -12.03 16.82 21.87
N ASP A 93 -12.77 16.22 20.93
CA ASP A 93 -14.23 16.10 21.01
C ASP A 93 -14.72 15.20 22.16
N LYS A 94 -13.82 14.41 22.79
CA LYS A 94 -14.19 13.51 23.90
C LYS A 94 -14.05 14.11 25.30
N GLU A 95 -13.39 15.24 25.49
CA GLU A 95 -13.25 15.85 26.83
C GLU A 95 -14.36 16.87 27.19
N GLU A 96 -15.09 17.43 26.22
CA GLU A 96 -16.20 18.38 26.51
C GLU A 96 -17.54 17.70 26.87
N SER A 97 -17.62 16.36 26.91
CA SER A 97 -18.88 15.63 27.21
C SER A 97 -18.97 15.03 28.61
N HIS A 98 -18.00 15.30 29.49
CA HIS A 98 -17.99 14.84 30.88
C HIS A 98 -18.02 15.99 31.91
N GLU A 99 -18.39 17.20 31.51
CA GLU A 99 -18.62 18.33 32.44
C GLU A 99 -19.78 19.23 31.99
N SER A 100 -21.00 18.66 31.98
CA SER A 100 -22.25 19.41 32.16
C SER A 100 -23.35 18.49 32.66
#